data_AF-A0A6G5XQS5-F1
#
_entry.id   AF-A0A6G5XQS5-F1
#
_cell.length_a   1.000
_cell.length_b   1.000
_cell.length_c   1.000
_cell.angle_alpha   90.00
_cell.angle_beta   90.00
_cell.angle_gamma   90.00
#
_symmetry.space_group_name_H-M   'P 1'
#
loop_
_entity.id
_entity.type
_entity.pdbx_description
1 polymer ?
#
loop_
_entity_poly.entity_id
_entity_poly.type
_entity_poly.pdbx_seq_one_letter_code
_entity_poly.pdbx_strand_id
1 'polypeptide(L)'
;LFTGLTLNNMLLKIQFFMMFFGVNLTFFPQHFLGLSGMPRRYSDYPDSYMCWNLLSTIGSFITLFSTLLFFIIIWEALIMQRSILYIKNTNVGIENLMSYPPSLHSF
;
A
#
# COMPACT_ATOMS: atom_id res chain seq x y z
N LEU A 1 -7.94 15.55 -0.15
CA LEU A 1 -7.89 16.61 0.87
C LEU A 1 -6.67 17.51 0.68
N PHE A 2 -5.47 17.04 0.99
CA PHE A 2 -4.27 17.89 1.00
C PHE A 2 -3.86 18.51 -0.33
N THR A 3 -3.88 17.75 -1.43
CA THR A 3 -3.43 18.25 -2.75
C THR A 3 -4.56 18.82 -3.60
N GLY A 4 -5.82 18.60 -3.24
CA GLY A 4 -6.97 18.91 -4.10
C GLY A 4 -7.05 18.08 -5.40
N LEU A 5 -6.18 17.08 -5.58
CA LEU A 5 -6.11 16.25 -6.79
C LEU A 5 -6.78 14.89 -6.59
N THR A 6 -7.30 14.34 -7.69
CA THR A 6 -7.86 12.99 -7.75
C THR A 6 -6.85 11.98 -8.33
N LEU A 7 -6.77 10.82 -7.69
CA LEU A 7 -5.98 9.68 -8.14
C LEU A 7 -6.82 8.77 -9.05
N ASN A 8 -6.16 8.00 -9.91
CA ASN A 8 -6.85 7.07 -10.81
C ASN A 8 -7.40 5.86 -10.04
N ASN A 9 -8.73 5.76 -9.94
CA ASN A 9 -9.42 4.68 -9.23
C ASN A 9 -9.12 3.28 -9.77
N MET A 10 -8.88 3.11 -11.07
CA MET A 10 -8.55 1.80 -11.64
C MET A 10 -7.17 1.35 -11.16
N LEU A 11 -6.17 2.22 -11.29
CA LEU A 11 -4.79 1.93 -10.87
C LEU A 11 -4.70 1.70 -9.37
N LEU A 12 -5.46 2.46 -8.57
CA LEU A 12 -5.53 2.26 -7.12
C LEU A 12 -6.09 0.89 -6.74
N LYS A 13 -7.13 0.40 -7.43
CA LYS A 13 -7.66 -0.96 -7.18
C LYS A 13 -6.60 -2.02 -7.49
N ILE A 14 -5.89 -1.87 -8.61
CA ILE A 14 -4.82 -2.81 -9.00
C ILE A 14 -3.69 -2.78 -7.96
N GLN A 15 -3.24 -1.60 -7.56
CA GLN A 15 -2.24 -1.39 -6.52
C GLN A 15 -2.64 -2.07 -5.21
N PHE A 16 -3.88 -1.85 -4.78
CA PHE A 16 -4.43 -2.45 -3.57
C PHE A 16 -4.39 -3.97 -3.61
N PHE A 17 -4.90 -4.60 -4.69
CA PHE A 17 -4.88 -6.07 -4.79
C PHE A 17 -3.46 -6.63 -4.85
N MET A 18 -2.56 -5.99 -5.60
CA MET A 18 -1.14 -6.38 -5.65
C MET A 18 -0.48 -6.30 -4.26
N MET A 19 -0.75 -5.23 -3.50
CA MET A 19 -0.25 -5.10 -2.13
C MET A 19 -0.85 -6.17 -1.21
N PHE A 20 -2.16 -6.37 -1.29
CA PHE A 20 -2.88 -7.33 -0.46
C PHE A 20 -2.36 -8.76 -0.66
N PHE A 21 -2.22 -9.21 -1.90
CA PHE A 21 -1.66 -10.52 -2.18
C PHE A 21 -0.19 -10.62 -1.80
N GLY A 22 0.62 -9.61 -2.12
CA GLY A 22 2.05 -9.59 -1.79
C GLY A 22 2.30 -9.71 -0.28
N VAL A 23 1.65 -8.86 0.52
CA VAL A 23 1.80 -8.82 1.99
C VAL A 23 1.33 -10.13 2.62
N ASN A 24 0.22 -10.69 2.16
CA ASN A 24 -0.24 -11.97 2.67
C ASN A 24 0.76 -13.08 2.33
N LEU A 25 1.30 -13.10 1.12
CA LEU A 25 2.29 -14.10 0.71
C LEU A 25 3.64 -13.93 1.43
N THR A 26 4.01 -12.72 1.88
CA THR A 26 5.20 -12.52 2.74
C THR A 26 4.99 -12.99 4.17
N PHE A 27 3.88 -12.60 4.81
CA PHE A 27 3.73 -12.79 6.25
C PHE A 27 3.05 -14.11 6.62
N PHE A 28 2.29 -14.72 5.71
CA PHE A 28 1.64 -16.00 6.00
C PHE A 28 2.64 -17.15 6.23
N PRO A 29 3.69 -17.35 5.39
CA PRO A 29 4.74 -18.35 5.66
C PRO A 29 5.44 -18.18 7.00
N GLN A 30 5.54 -16.95 7.51
CA GLN A 30 6.22 -16.65 8.76
C GLN A 30 5.50 -17.26 9.98
N HIS A 31 4.18 -17.48 9.89
CA HIS A 31 3.44 -18.16 10.95
C HIS A 31 3.88 -19.62 11.07
N PHE A 32 4.05 -20.31 9.95
CA PHE A 32 4.54 -21.69 9.93
C PHE A 32 6.00 -21.80 10.36
N LEU A 33 6.84 -20.85 9.94
CA LEU A 33 8.23 -20.77 10.39
C LEU A 33 8.34 -20.51 11.90
N GLY A 34 7.44 -19.71 12.47
CA GLY A 34 7.36 -19.50 13.92
C GLY A 34 6.96 -20.77 14.67
N LEU A 35 5.97 -21.51 14.15
CA LEU A 35 5.53 -22.79 14.72
C LEU A 35 6.60 -23.88 14.65
N SER A 36 7.44 -23.87 13.63
CA SER A 36 8.57 -24.80 13.50
C SER A 36 9.81 -24.39 14.32
N GLY A 37 9.75 -23.26 15.04
CA GLY A 37 10.79 -22.83 15.97
C GLY A 37 11.93 -22.03 15.33
N MET A 38 11.73 -21.44 14.14
CA MET A 38 12.73 -20.56 13.53
C MET A 38 12.93 -19.30 14.39
N PRO A 39 14.13 -19.04 14.94
CA PRO A 39 14.38 -17.88 15.76
C PRO A 39 14.51 -16.61 14.89
N ARG A 40 14.12 -15.46 15.44
CA ARG A 40 14.19 -14.17 14.73
C ARG A 40 15.64 -13.67 14.64
N ARG A 41 15.95 -12.90 13.60
CA ARG A 41 17.22 -12.14 13.42
C ARG A 41 18.45 -13.00 13.08
N TYR A 42 18.26 -14.07 12.32
CA TYR A 42 19.37 -14.87 11.78
C TYR A 42 19.56 -14.59 10.29
N SER A 43 20.82 -14.48 9.86
CA SER A 43 21.19 -14.39 8.44
C SER A 43 20.95 -15.71 7.73
N ASP A 44 21.34 -16.80 8.39
CA ASP A 44 21.35 -18.16 7.83
C ASP A 44 20.41 -19.06 8.62
N TYR A 45 19.87 -20.05 7.92
CA TYR A 45 18.89 -20.99 8.46
C TYR A 45 19.09 -22.37 7.81
N PRO A 46 18.72 -23.47 8.50
CA PRO A 46 18.83 -24.81 7.93
C PRO A 46 17.91 -24.99 6.72
N ASP A 47 18.28 -25.90 5.82
CA ASP A 47 17.59 -26.17 4.55
C ASP A 47 16.10 -26.52 4.73
N SER A 48 15.69 -27.00 5.91
CA SER A 48 14.29 -27.29 6.25
C SER A 48 13.37 -26.07 6.14
N TYR A 49 13.89 -24.85 6.29
CA TYR A 49 13.11 -23.61 6.23
C TYR A 49 13.13 -22.95 4.85
N MET A 50 13.91 -23.48 3.91
CA MET A 50 14.14 -22.85 2.61
C MET A 50 12.85 -22.64 1.81
N CYS A 51 11.94 -23.61 1.81
CA CYS A 51 10.69 -23.54 1.05
C CYS A 51 9.82 -22.33 1.47
N TRP A 52 9.59 -22.17 2.78
CA TRP A 52 8.78 -21.07 3.31
C TRP A 52 9.46 -19.71 3.18
N ASN A 53 10.78 -19.66 3.32
CA ASN A 53 11.54 -18.43 3.11
C ASN A 53 11.51 -18.02 1.63
N LEU A 54 11.64 -18.96 0.68
CA LEU A 54 11.53 -18.67 -0.74
C LEU A 54 10.13 -18.14 -1.11
N LEU A 55 9.08 -18.72 -0.54
CA LEU A 55 7.72 -18.21 -0.76
C LEU A 55 7.59 -16.77 -0.21
N SER A 56 8.11 -16.53 1.01
CA SER A 56 8.11 -15.19 1.59
C SER A 56 8.92 -14.19 0.75
N THR A 57 10.04 -14.58 0.13
CA THR A 57 10.83 -13.66 -0.70
C THR A 57 10.09 -13.29 -1.99
N ILE A 58 9.43 -14.25 -2.65
CA ILE A 58 8.56 -13.98 -3.81
C ILE A 58 7.47 -12.95 -3.44
N GLY A 59 6.84 -13.11 -2.29
CA GLY A 59 5.85 -12.14 -1.79
C GLY A 59 6.45 -10.75 -1.64
N SER A 60 7.69 -10.66 -1.15
CA SER A 60 8.34 -9.38 -0.88
C SER A 60 8.63 -8.62 -2.17
N PHE A 61 9.02 -9.32 -3.24
CA PHE A 61 9.15 -8.72 -4.57
C PHE A 61 7.81 -8.20 -5.09
N ILE A 62 6.71 -8.94 -4.91
CA ILE A 62 5.37 -8.47 -5.31
C ILE A 62 5.01 -7.19 -4.55
N THR A 63 5.27 -7.12 -3.24
CA THR A 63 5.03 -5.90 -2.46
C THR A 63 5.88 -4.73 -2.92
N LEU A 64 7.15 -4.97 -3.29
CA LEU A 64 8.05 -3.94 -3.81
C LEU A 64 7.54 -3.38 -5.14
N PHE A 65 7.03 -4.21 -6.04
CA PHE A 65 6.41 -3.72 -7.28
C PHE A 65 5.13 -2.92 -7.00
N SER A 66 4.33 -3.33 -6.01
CA SER A 66 3.12 -2.59 -5.62
C SER A 66 3.44 -1.20 -5.05
N THR A 67 4.50 -1.06 -4.24
CA THR A 67 4.92 0.24 -3.71
C THR A 67 5.48 1.15 -4.80
N LEU A 68 6.26 0.62 -5.75
CA LEU A 68 6.69 1.37 -6.93
C LEU A 68 5.51 1.87 -7.76
N LEU A 69 4.50 1.01 -7.97
CA LEU A 69 3.29 1.39 -8.69
C LEU A 69 2.52 2.49 -7.96
N PHE A 70 2.50 2.49 -6.62
CA PHE A 70 1.91 3.57 -5.83
C PHE A 70 2.61 4.92 -6.06
N PHE A 71 3.95 4.94 -6.10
CA PHE A 71 4.69 6.17 -6.43
C PHE A 71 4.36 6.68 -7.84
N ILE A 72 4.19 5.78 -8.81
CA ILE A 72 3.77 6.13 -10.17
C ILE A 72 2.37 6.75 -10.17
N ILE A 73 1.42 6.23 -9.40
CA ILE A 73 0.06 6.79 -9.30
C ILE A 73 0.10 8.23 -8.75
N ILE A 74 0.90 8.47 -7.71
CA ILE A 74 1.07 9.82 -7.16
C ILE A 74 1.67 10.75 -8.20
N TRP A 75 2.74 10.31 -8.86
CA TRP A 75 3.41 11.07 -9.92
C TRP A 75 2.46 11.39 -11.08
N GLU A 76 1.70 10.41 -11.55
CA GLU A 76 0.67 10.58 -12.59
C GLU A 76 -0.37 11.63 -12.18
N ALA A 77 -0.84 11.60 -10.93
CA ALA A 77 -1.83 12.57 -10.45
C ALA A 77 -1.28 14.00 -10.39
N LEU A 78 -0.01 14.18 -10.00
CA LEU A 78 0.64 15.49 -9.97
C LEU A 78 0.82 16.10 -11.37
N ILE A 79 1.10 15.26 -12.38
CA ILE A 79 1.21 15.72 -13.78
C ILE A 79 -0.16 16.04 -14.36
N MET A 80 -1.14 15.15 -14.17
CA MET A 80 -2.45 15.28 -14.80
C MET A 80 -3.33 16.33 -14.13
N GLN A 81 -2.99 16.76 -12.91
CA GLN A 81 -3.70 17.78 -12.11
C GLN A 81 -5.23 17.63 -12.14
N ARG A 82 -5.73 16.38 -12.03
CA ARG A 82 -7.17 16.11 -12.11
C ARG A 82 -7.89 16.69 -10.89
N SER A 83 -8.63 17.78 -11.09
CA SER A 83 -9.43 18.41 -10.06
C SER A 83 -10.60 17.53 -9.61
N ILE A 84 -11.07 17.79 -8.39
CA ILE A 84 -12.21 17.08 -7.81
C ILE A 84 -13.50 17.64 -8.40
N LEU A 85 -14.21 16.83 -9.19
CA LEU A 85 -15.48 17.24 -9.84
C LEU A 85 -16.71 17.03 -8.95
N TYR A 86 -16.73 15.95 -8.15
CA TYR A 86 -17.85 15.63 -7.28
C TYR A 86 -17.36 14.94 -6.01
N ILE A 87 -17.83 15.42 -4.86
CA ILE A 87 -17.54 14.82 -3.55
C ILE A 87 -18.78 14.05 -3.12
N LYS A 88 -18.71 12.73 -3.20
CA LYS A 88 -19.74 11.86 -2.62
C LYS A 88 -19.35 11.56 -1.19
N ASN A 89 -19.74 12.41 -0.25
CA ASN A 89 -19.45 12.19 1.15
C ASN A 89 -20.74 12.20 1.99
N THR A 90 -20.89 11.20 2.84
CA THR A 90 -22.03 11.06 3.77
C THR A 90 -21.68 11.53 5.18
N ASN A 91 -20.39 11.81 5.46
CA ASN A 91 -19.92 12.17 6.79
C ASN A 91 -19.82 13.68 6.98
N VAL A 92 -20.40 14.17 8.07
CA VAL A 92 -20.40 15.58 8.48
C VAL A 92 -19.17 15.91 9.35
N GLY A 93 -17.99 15.44 8.95
CA GLY A 93 -16.72 15.83 9.58
C GLY A 93 -16.33 17.26 9.19
N ILE A 94 -15.67 17.99 10.09
CA ILE A 94 -15.24 19.39 9.85
C ILE A 94 -14.29 19.47 8.65
N GLU A 95 -13.47 18.44 8.44
CA GLU A 95 -12.54 18.34 7.31
C GLU A 95 -13.25 18.29 5.94
N ASN A 96 -14.50 17.82 5.90
CA ASN A 96 -15.26 17.70 4.66
C ASN A 96 -16.01 18.98 4.27
N LEU A 97 -16.13 19.93 5.21
CA LEU A 97 -16.66 21.28 4.99
C LEU A 97 -15.61 22.24 4.40
N MET A 98 -14.32 21.91 4.54
CA MET A 98 -13.21 22.73 4.04
C MET A 98 -13.06 22.63 2.50
N SER A 99 -12.40 23.62 1.92
CA SER A 99 -12.00 23.58 0.50
C SER A 99 -10.92 22.52 0.24
N TYR A 100 -10.80 22.12 -1.03
CA TYR A 100 -9.78 21.18 -1.50
C TYR A 100 -8.87 21.88 -2.51
N PRO A 101 -7.62 22.27 -2.16
CA PRO A 101 -6.96 22.15 -0.86
C PRO A 101 -7.48 23.17 0.18
N PRO A 102 -7.27 22.91 1.48
CA PRO A 102 -7.62 23.85 2.55
C PRO A 102 -6.73 25.10 2.51
N SER A 103 -7.20 26.20 3.09
CA SER A 103 -6.39 27.42 3.27
C SER A 103 -5.21 27.17 4.23
N LEU A 104 -4.12 27.93 4.03
CA LEU A 104 -2.92 27.87 4.89
C LEU A 104 -3.23 28.11 6.37
N HIS A 105 -4.15 29.03 6.65
CA HIS A 105 -4.71 29.24 7.97
C HIS A 105 -6.18 28.86 7.92
N SER A 106 -6.52 27.85 8.70
CA SER A 106 -7.89 27.39 8.95
C SER A 106 -8.12 27.37 10.46
N PHE A 107 -9.40 27.27 10.88
CA PHE A 107 -9.85 27.43 12.27
C PHE A 107 -9.11 26.56 13.29
#